data_AF-A0AA41UIT6-F1
#
_entry.id   AF-A0AA41UIT6-F1
#
_cell.length_a   1.000
_cell.length_b   1.000
_cell.length_c   1.000
_cell.angle_alpha   90.00
_cell.angle_beta   90.00
_cell.angle_gamma   90.00
#
_symmetry.space_group_name_H-M   'P 1'
#
loop_
_entity.id
_entity.type
_entity.pdbx_description
1 polymer ?
#
loop_
_entity_poly.entity_id
_entity_poly.type
_entity_poly.pdbx_seq_one_letter_code
_entity_poly.pdbx_strand_id
1 'polypeptide(L)'
;MFAWWHNIESVAGFNGWMQVLAMIGAALTTVSVLLLWAQGNRLGRHVGDREAAARNKIKAVEKAAEQIRKELLATQQNQDIVEQKRRLAEMDAGALRKEMEQIRKRYADAEGALKNRIDELKDINTTRGRAGTTQPVAPPVKKEMLDSQQRKMLVKLLSGGPKGDLDIISVLGNPASYAMANELKALFEDQGWAASEIIQSAFSHPPQGLVLTIHSKATAPSYAKFLQRTLTTAGLPVSAQVSAKYPEWSMSMIVGEPD
;
A
#
# COMPACT_ATOMS: atom_id res chain seq x y z
N MET A 1 -99.45 -29.86 24.28
CA MET A 1 -98.71 -30.55 23.20
C MET A 1 -99.06 -29.85 21.89
N PHE A 2 -98.06 -29.45 21.11
CA PHE A 2 -98.26 -28.54 19.98
C PHE A 2 -99.21 -29.15 18.93
N ALA A 3 -100.35 -28.49 18.68
CA ALA A 3 -101.39 -28.93 17.73
C ALA A 3 -100.92 -28.99 16.25
N TRP A 4 -99.70 -28.51 15.98
CA TRP A 4 -99.10 -28.51 14.66
C TRP A 4 -98.50 -29.85 14.21
N TRP A 5 -98.48 -30.87 15.07
CA TRP A 5 -97.97 -32.20 14.72
C TRP A 5 -99.03 -33.15 14.13
N HIS A 6 -100.29 -32.75 14.09
CA HIS A 6 -101.39 -33.60 13.58
C HIS A 6 -101.72 -33.39 12.12
N ASN A 7 -101.12 -32.39 11.46
CA ASN A 7 -101.33 -32.15 10.03
C ASN A 7 -100.09 -32.58 9.24
N ILE A 8 -100.25 -33.43 8.23
CA ILE A 8 -99.13 -33.95 7.42
C ILE A 8 -98.42 -32.80 6.69
N GLU A 9 -99.17 -31.77 6.30
CA GLU A 9 -98.66 -30.58 5.62
C GLU A 9 -97.71 -29.74 6.49
N SER A 10 -97.98 -29.60 7.80
CA SER A 10 -97.11 -28.83 8.70
C SER A 10 -95.79 -29.56 9.01
N VAL A 11 -95.81 -30.90 9.08
CA VAL A 11 -94.60 -31.71 9.22
C VAL A 11 -93.72 -31.62 7.96
N ALA A 12 -94.32 -31.66 6.77
CA ALA A 12 -93.60 -31.48 5.51
C ALA A 12 -92.98 -30.07 5.38
N GLY A 13 -93.72 -29.03 5.76
CA GLY A 13 -93.23 -27.65 5.80
C GLY A 13 -92.06 -27.45 6.77
N PHE A 14 -92.13 -28.05 7.97
CA PHE A 14 -91.05 -28.01 8.95
C PHE A 14 -89.79 -28.72 8.45
N ASN A 15 -89.93 -29.89 7.81
CA ASN A 15 -88.79 -30.60 7.21
C ASN A 15 -88.10 -29.78 6.12
N GLY A 16 -88.88 -29.14 5.22
CA GLY A 16 -88.33 -28.24 4.21
C GLY A 16 -87.55 -27.06 4.84
N TRP A 17 -88.08 -26.46 5.90
CA TRP A 17 -87.41 -25.38 6.62
C TRP A 17 -86.10 -25.84 7.30
N MET A 18 -86.10 -27.03 7.90
CA MET A 18 -84.89 -27.65 8.47
C MET A 18 -83.83 -27.92 7.40
N GLN A 19 -84.23 -28.36 6.21
CA GLN A 19 -83.30 -28.59 5.09
C GLN A 19 -82.68 -27.26 4.59
N VAL A 20 -83.46 -26.19 4.52
CA VAL A 20 -82.96 -24.84 4.17
C VAL A 20 -81.94 -24.37 5.22
N LEU A 21 -82.25 -24.52 6.51
CA LEU A 21 -81.32 -24.20 7.59
C LEU A 21 -80.02 -25.01 7.51
N ALA A 22 -80.11 -26.31 7.23
CA ALA A 22 -78.94 -27.16 7.06
C ALA A 22 -78.07 -26.71 5.86
N MET A 23 -78.70 -26.34 4.73
CA MET A 23 -77.98 -25.81 3.57
C MET A 23 -77.29 -24.47 3.87
N ILE A 24 -77.95 -23.57 4.60
CA ILE A 24 -77.35 -22.31 5.03
C ILE A 24 -76.17 -22.56 5.98
N GLY A 25 -76.32 -23.49 6.93
CA GLY A 25 -75.23 -23.88 7.83
C GLY A 25 -74.03 -24.43 7.07
N ALA A 26 -74.24 -25.29 6.08
CA ALA A 26 -73.18 -25.83 5.22
C ALA A 26 -72.51 -24.75 4.34
N ALA A 27 -73.29 -23.80 3.82
CA ALA A 27 -72.75 -22.66 3.09
C ALA A 27 -71.87 -21.77 3.99
N LEU A 28 -72.29 -21.52 5.23
CA LEU A 28 -71.51 -20.72 6.17
C LEU A 28 -70.21 -21.41 6.60
N THR A 29 -70.23 -22.73 6.82
CA THR A 29 -69.00 -23.47 7.18
C THR A 29 -68.00 -23.48 6.03
N THR A 30 -68.45 -23.71 4.79
CA THR A 30 -67.58 -23.68 3.61
C THR A 30 -66.95 -22.30 3.39
N VAL A 31 -67.74 -21.22 3.52
CA VAL A 31 -67.21 -19.85 3.46
C VAL A 31 -66.20 -19.58 4.59
N SER A 32 -66.48 -20.04 5.81
CA SER A 32 -65.57 -19.88 6.95
C SER A 32 -64.24 -20.58 6.74
N VAL A 33 -64.25 -21.81 6.20
CA VAL A 33 -63.02 -22.56 5.87
C VAL A 33 -62.22 -21.85 4.78
N LEU A 34 -62.87 -21.33 3.74
CA LEU A 34 -62.20 -20.57 2.69
C LEU A 34 -61.57 -19.28 3.21
N LEU A 35 -62.25 -18.56 4.10
CA LEU A 35 -61.72 -17.36 4.74
C LEU A 35 -60.52 -17.67 5.63
N LEU A 36 -60.58 -18.74 6.44
CA LEU A 36 -59.47 -19.19 7.27
C LEU A 36 -58.25 -19.58 6.42
N TRP A 37 -58.47 -20.28 5.30
CA TRP A 37 -57.39 -20.63 4.38
C TRP A 37 -56.77 -19.39 3.73
N ALA A 38 -57.58 -18.46 3.25
CA ALA A 38 -57.12 -17.21 2.64
C ALA A 38 -56.35 -16.33 3.65
N GLN A 39 -56.84 -16.22 4.89
CA GLN A 39 -56.18 -15.48 5.95
C GLN A 39 -54.88 -16.16 6.40
N GLY A 40 -54.87 -17.48 6.55
CA GLY A 40 -53.67 -18.24 6.91
C GLY A 40 -52.56 -18.08 5.88
N ASN A 41 -52.91 -18.13 4.58
CA ASN A 41 -51.94 -17.96 3.51
C ASN A 41 -51.39 -16.52 3.45
N ARG A 42 -52.22 -15.51 3.74
CA ARG A 42 -51.76 -14.12 3.89
C ARG A 42 -50.83 -13.95 5.08
N LEU A 43 -51.16 -14.52 6.24
CA LEU A 43 -50.33 -14.42 7.44
C LEU A 43 -48.96 -15.08 7.22
N GLY A 44 -48.94 -16.26 6.59
CA GLY A 44 -47.71 -16.97 6.26
C GLY A 44 -46.76 -16.14 5.40
N ARG A 45 -47.28 -15.43 4.39
CA ARG A 45 -46.48 -14.50 3.58
C ARG A 45 -45.91 -13.35 4.41
N HIS A 46 -46.72 -12.72 5.26
CA HIS A 46 -46.24 -11.63 6.11
C HIS A 46 -45.18 -12.06 7.12
N VAL A 47 -45.27 -13.27 7.67
CA VAL A 47 -44.24 -13.82 8.55
C VAL A 47 -42.96 -14.08 7.77
N GLY A 48 -43.05 -14.70 6.58
CA GLY A 48 -41.90 -14.92 5.70
C GLY A 48 -41.20 -13.63 5.28
N ASP A 49 -41.96 -12.61 4.89
CA ASP A 49 -41.42 -11.29 4.52
C ASP A 49 -40.72 -10.60 5.70
N ARG A 50 -41.29 -10.72 6.92
CA ARG A 50 -40.68 -10.17 8.14
C ARG A 50 -39.40 -10.90 8.51
N GLU A 51 -39.37 -12.24 8.40
CA GLU A 51 -38.16 -13.02 8.64
C GLU A 51 -37.07 -12.69 7.62
N ALA A 52 -37.42 -12.56 6.34
CA ALA A 52 -36.48 -12.16 5.30
C ALA A 52 -35.93 -10.75 5.55
N ALA A 53 -36.80 -9.79 5.92
CA ALA A 53 -36.39 -8.43 6.26
C ALA A 53 -35.48 -8.41 7.51
N ALA A 54 -35.80 -9.19 8.54
CA ALA A 54 -34.97 -9.31 9.74
C ALA A 54 -33.60 -9.92 9.42
N ARG A 55 -33.54 -10.99 8.63
CA ARG A 55 -32.29 -11.60 8.15
C ARG A 55 -31.44 -10.62 7.35
N ASN A 56 -32.06 -9.83 6.48
CA ASN A 56 -31.35 -8.80 5.72
C ASN A 56 -30.80 -7.69 6.62
N LYS A 57 -31.55 -7.26 7.63
CA LYS A 57 -31.07 -6.30 8.64
C LYS A 57 -29.90 -6.86 9.45
N ILE A 58 -29.98 -8.12 9.88
CA ILE A 58 -28.88 -8.79 10.60
C ILE A 58 -27.62 -8.84 9.74
N LYS A 59 -27.73 -9.25 8.47
CA LYS A 59 -26.59 -9.26 7.53
C LYS A 59 -26.02 -7.87 7.28
N ALA A 60 -26.86 -6.84 7.23
CA ALA A 60 -26.39 -5.47 7.06
C ALA A 60 -25.61 -4.98 8.30
N VAL A 61 -26.09 -5.30 9.49
CA VAL A 61 -25.39 -5.01 10.76
C VAL A 61 -24.09 -5.80 10.86
N GLU A 62 -24.07 -7.06 10.47
CA GLU A 62 -22.87 -7.89 10.45
C GLU A 62 -21.80 -7.32 9.51
N LYS A 63 -22.19 -6.92 8.29
CA LYS A 63 -21.28 -6.23 7.36
C LYS A 63 -20.78 -4.90 7.90
N ALA A 64 -21.63 -4.12 8.57
CA ALA A 64 -21.24 -2.87 9.20
C ALA A 64 -20.23 -3.14 10.35
N ALA A 65 -20.46 -4.18 11.16
CA ALA A 65 -19.54 -4.57 12.22
C ALA A 65 -18.19 -5.06 11.66
N GLU A 66 -18.19 -5.84 10.58
CA GLU A 66 -16.96 -6.23 9.88
C GLU A 66 -16.20 -5.03 9.32
N GLN A 67 -16.91 -4.06 8.75
CA GLN A 67 -16.29 -2.85 8.23
C GLN A 67 -15.67 -2.01 9.35
N ILE A 68 -16.39 -1.80 10.45
CA ILE A 68 -15.87 -1.11 11.64
C ILE A 68 -14.64 -1.83 12.17
N ARG A 69 -14.65 -3.18 12.23
CA ARG A 69 -13.50 -3.96 12.68
C ARG A 69 -12.29 -3.79 11.76
N LYS A 70 -12.50 -3.73 10.44
CA LYS A 70 -11.43 -3.45 9.47
C LYS A 70 -10.87 -2.03 9.63
N GLU A 71 -11.74 -1.05 9.79
CA GLU A 71 -11.36 0.36 10.01
C GLU A 71 -10.60 0.53 11.33
N LEU A 72 -11.03 -0.13 12.41
CA LEU A 72 -10.34 -0.14 13.69
C LEU A 72 -8.93 -0.75 13.56
N LEU A 73 -8.81 -1.89 12.87
CA LEU A 73 -7.52 -2.55 12.66
C LEU A 73 -6.59 -1.69 11.81
N ALA A 74 -7.09 -1.06 10.74
CA ALA A 74 -6.30 -0.13 9.93
C ALA A 74 -5.86 1.11 10.73
N THR A 75 -6.73 1.62 11.62
CA THR A 75 -6.41 2.74 12.50
C THR A 75 -5.34 2.36 13.51
N GLN A 76 -5.43 1.15 14.09
CA GLN A 76 -4.44 0.61 15.01
C GLN A 76 -3.06 0.44 14.33
N GLN A 77 -3.03 -0.15 13.13
CA GLN A 77 -1.80 -0.27 12.35
C GLN A 77 -1.19 1.10 12.01
N ASN A 78 -2.01 2.08 11.66
CA ASN A 78 -1.54 3.43 11.40
C ASN A 78 -0.95 4.08 12.66
N GLN A 79 -1.54 3.87 13.83
CA GLN A 79 -1.00 4.34 15.10
C GLN A 79 0.35 3.69 15.40
N ASP A 80 0.48 2.38 15.22
CA ASP A 80 1.75 1.66 15.42
C ASP A 80 2.85 2.17 14.48
N ILE A 81 2.53 2.41 13.20
CA ILE A 81 3.46 2.98 12.22
C ILE A 81 3.90 4.39 12.63
N VAL A 82 2.98 5.22 13.12
CA VAL A 82 3.29 6.57 13.60
C VAL A 82 4.20 6.51 14.82
N GLU A 83 3.94 5.59 15.75
CA GLU A 83 4.78 5.41 16.94
C GLU A 83 6.18 4.91 16.56
N GLN A 84 6.29 3.94 15.64
CA GLN A 84 7.57 3.48 15.11
C GLN A 84 8.35 4.62 14.45
N LYS A 85 7.70 5.43 13.62
CA LYS A 85 8.33 6.61 12.99
C LYS A 85 8.80 7.63 14.02
N ARG A 86 8.02 7.86 15.07
CA ARG A 86 8.40 8.75 16.16
C ARG A 86 9.64 8.22 16.89
N ARG A 87 9.68 6.92 17.23
CA ARG A 87 10.86 6.29 17.87
C ARG A 87 12.11 6.37 16.99
N LEU A 88 11.97 6.14 15.69
CA LEU A 88 13.05 6.31 14.72
C LEU A 88 13.55 7.76 14.68
N ALA A 89 12.65 8.73 14.60
CA ALA A 89 13.01 10.15 14.62
C ALA A 89 13.68 10.58 15.94
N GLU A 90 13.25 10.04 17.09
CA GLU A 90 13.89 10.26 18.39
C GLU A 90 15.31 9.67 18.43
N MET A 91 15.51 8.47 17.87
CA MET A 91 16.83 7.85 17.75
C MET A 91 17.76 8.66 16.82
N ASP A 92 17.28 9.07 15.65
CA ASP A 92 18.04 9.87 14.68
C ASP A 92 18.41 11.23 15.27
N ALA A 93 17.48 11.91 15.94
CA ALA A 93 17.76 13.15 16.64
C ALA A 93 18.79 12.97 17.77
N GLY A 94 18.74 11.84 18.48
CA GLY A 94 19.73 11.47 19.48
C GLY A 94 21.13 11.22 18.89
N ALA A 95 21.19 10.53 17.75
CA ALA A 95 22.44 10.29 17.01
C ALA A 95 23.03 11.61 16.51
N LEU A 96 22.20 12.48 15.91
CA LEU A 96 22.62 13.78 15.41
C LEU A 96 23.15 14.70 16.53
N ARG A 97 22.52 14.66 17.72
CA ARG A 97 23.04 15.38 18.90
C ARG A 97 24.42 14.87 19.33
N LYS A 98 24.62 13.55 19.35
CA LYS A 98 25.94 12.96 19.67
C LYS A 98 26.99 13.34 18.64
N GLU A 99 26.66 13.34 17.36
CA GLU A 99 27.56 13.79 16.29
C GLU A 99 27.91 15.27 16.45
N MET A 100 26.93 16.14 16.71
CA MET A 100 27.17 17.57 16.97
C MET A 100 28.06 17.79 18.20
N GLU A 101 27.87 17.03 19.27
CA GLU A 101 28.75 17.07 20.44
C GLU A 101 30.17 16.61 20.11
N GLN A 102 30.33 15.54 19.33
CA GLN A 102 31.65 15.07 18.89
C GLN A 102 32.35 16.08 17.99
N ILE A 103 31.62 16.67 17.03
CA ILE A 103 32.12 17.72 16.16
C ILE A 103 32.55 18.92 17.00
N ARG A 104 31.72 19.36 17.95
CA ARG A 104 32.06 20.48 18.85
C ARG A 104 33.32 20.20 19.67
N LYS A 105 33.50 18.98 20.18
CA LYS A 105 34.74 18.57 20.86
C LYS A 105 35.95 18.64 19.94
N ARG A 106 35.85 18.06 18.74
CA ARG A 106 36.93 18.11 17.73
C ARG A 106 37.30 19.55 17.34
N TYR A 107 36.33 20.43 17.21
CA TYR A 107 36.59 21.85 16.95
C TYR A 107 37.28 22.52 18.14
N ALA A 108 36.85 22.28 19.38
CA ALA A 108 37.52 22.80 20.57
C ALA A 108 38.96 22.30 20.70
N ASP A 109 39.21 21.02 20.41
CA ASP A 109 40.55 20.43 20.40
C ASP A 109 41.43 21.04 19.30
N ALA A 110 40.86 21.23 18.10
CA ALA A 110 41.56 21.87 16.97
C ALA A 110 41.87 23.35 17.25
N GLU A 111 40.95 24.10 17.87
CA GLU A 111 41.19 25.47 18.32
C GLU A 111 42.27 25.53 19.40
N GLY A 112 42.26 24.58 20.36
CA GLY A 112 43.33 24.44 21.36
C GLY A 112 44.69 24.17 20.73
N ALA A 113 44.75 23.24 19.76
CA ALA A 113 45.97 22.92 19.03
C ALA A 113 46.47 24.08 18.16
N LEU A 114 45.54 24.83 17.52
CA LEU A 114 45.88 26.05 16.80
C LEU A 114 46.40 27.14 17.73
N LYS A 115 45.80 27.31 18.91
CA LYS A 115 46.25 28.30 19.90
C LYS A 115 47.65 27.95 20.42
N ASN A 116 47.92 26.68 20.73
CA ASN A 116 49.25 26.20 21.10
C ASN A 116 50.26 26.41 19.96
N ARG A 117 49.89 26.14 18.71
CA ARG A 117 50.74 26.44 17.55
C ARG A 117 50.94 27.93 17.32
N ILE A 118 49.94 28.77 17.59
CA ILE A 118 50.08 30.23 17.49
C ILE A 118 51.01 30.74 18.58
N ASP A 119 50.94 30.20 19.80
CA ASP A 119 51.86 30.52 20.88
C ASP A 119 53.30 30.02 20.56
N GLU A 120 53.45 28.80 20.02
CA GLU A 120 54.75 28.31 19.48
C GLU A 120 55.27 29.17 18.31
N LEU A 121 54.39 29.58 17.40
CA LEU A 121 54.76 30.46 16.28
C LEU A 121 55.11 31.87 16.76
N LYS A 122 54.55 32.32 17.88
CA LYS A 122 54.94 33.56 18.55
C LYS A 122 56.37 33.48 19.07
N ASP A 123 56.79 32.31 19.55
CA ASP A 123 58.16 32.03 19.98
C ASP A 123 59.14 31.80 18.81
N ILE A 124 58.65 31.31 17.66
CA ILE A 124 59.48 30.99 16.48
C ILE A 124 59.68 32.21 15.53
N ASN A 125 58.87 33.28 15.64
CA ASN A 125 58.92 34.43 14.72
C ASN A 125 60.13 35.38 14.87
N THR A 126 61.22 34.92 15.51
CA THR A 126 62.55 35.57 15.45
C THR A 126 63.43 35.01 14.31
N THR A 127 62.99 34.00 13.55
CA THR A 127 63.82 33.52 12.43
C THR A 127 63.04 32.98 11.24
N ARG A 128 63.05 33.80 10.18
CA ARG A 128 63.17 33.42 8.76
C ARG A 128 61.92 32.86 8.08
N GLY A 129 61.53 33.56 7.02
CA GLY A 129 60.53 33.10 6.06
C GLY A 129 61.09 32.22 4.94
N ARG A 130 60.18 31.75 4.08
CA ARG A 130 60.24 31.75 2.60
C ARG A 130 59.34 30.65 2.02
N ALA A 131 58.40 31.11 1.20
CA ALA A 131 57.80 30.55 -0.01
C ALA A 131 57.98 29.06 -0.39
N GLY A 132 56.90 28.46 -0.92
CA GLY A 132 56.99 27.25 -1.75
C GLY A 132 55.62 26.69 -2.18
N THR A 133 55.16 27.13 -3.34
CA THR A 133 54.02 26.61 -4.13
C THR A 133 54.32 25.22 -4.69
N THR A 134 53.35 24.29 -4.68
CA THR A 134 53.24 23.22 -5.71
C THR A 134 51.84 22.59 -5.74
N GLN A 135 51.43 22.27 -6.97
CA GLN A 135 50.09 21.92 -7.45
C GLN A 135 49.60 20.52 -7.01
N PRO A 136 48.28 20.28 -6.98
CA PRO A 136 47.69 18.98 -6.71
C PRO A 136 47.65 18.09 -7.97
N VAL A 137 48.12 16.85 -7.82
CA VAL A 137 48.04 15.77 -8.81
C VAL A 137 46.60 15.25 -8.87
N ALA A 138 45.94 15.37 -10.02
CA ALA A 138 44.64 14.76 -10.29
C ALA A 138 44.81 13.33 -10.85
N PRO A 139 44.16 12.30 -10.26
CA PRO A 139 44.08 10.96 -10.85
C PRO A 139 43.00 10.90 -11.96
N PRO A 140 43.05 9.89 -12.84
CA PRO A 140 42.28 9.87 -14.09
C PRO A 140 40.79 9.81 -13.82
N VAL A 141 40.06 10.77 -14.40
CA VAL A 141 38.60 10.82 -14.41
C VAL A 141 38.10 9.63 -15.23
N LYS A 142 37.73 8.54 -14.55
CA LYS A 142 36.76 7.60 -15.11
C LYS A 142 35.53 8.44 -15.43
N LYS A 143 35.06 8.34 -16.67
CA LYS A 143 33.84 8.98 -17.13
C LYS A 143 32.67 8.26 -16.43
N GLU A 144 32.49 8.53 -15.14
CA GLU A 144 31.33 8.10 -14.36
C GLU A 144 30.10 8.74 -15.03
N MET A 145 29.18 7.91 -15.51
CA MET A 145 27.98 8.40 -16.19
C MET A 145 27.02 9.07 -15.19
N LEU A 146 27.13 8.73 -13.91
CA LEU A 146 26.49 9.42 -12.79
C LEU A 146 27.44 10.47 -12.24
N ASP A 147 26.96 11.72 -12.09
CA ASP A 147 27.76 12.74 -11.42
C ASP A 147 28.02 12.36 -9.95
N SER A 148 29.21 12.70 -9.46
CA SER A 148 29.65 12.39 -8.10
C SER A 148 28.69 12.93 -7.02
N GLN A 149 27.98 14.03 -7.28
CA GLN A 149 26.96 14.56 -6.38
C GLN A 149 25.66 13.74 -6.47
N GLN A 150 25.25 13.34 -7.67
CA GLN A 150 24.08 12.46 -7.88
C GLN A 150 24.29 11.12 -7.18
N ARG A 151 25.47 10.53 -7.30
CA ARG A 151 25.84 9.27 -6.63
C ARG A 151 25.73 9.39 -5.11
N LYS A 152 26.30 10.44 -4.51
CA LYS A 152 26.22 10.68 -3.05
C LYS A 152 24.78 10.91 -2.59
N MET A 153 24.00 11.66 -3.37
CA MET A 153 22.59 11.90 -3.08
C MET A 153 21.78 10.62 -3.15
N LEU A 154 22.02 9.79 -4.18
CA LEU A 154 21.35 8.51 -4.37
C LEU A 154 21.66 7.55 -3.22
N VAL A 155 22.93 7.41 -2.84
CA VAL A 155 23.35 6.60 -1.68
C VAL A 155 22.63 7.05 -0.40
N LYS A 156 22.62 8.36 -0.12
CA LYS A 156 21.94 8.91 1.06
C LYS A 156 20.44 8.58 1.03
N LEU A 157 19.79 8.73 -0.10
CA LEU A 157 18.35 8.44 -0.23
C LEU A 157 18.07 6.94 -0.09
N LEU A 158 18.84 6.10 -0.79
CA LEU A 158 18.67 4.63 -0.79
C LEU A 158 18.89 4.01 0.60
N SER A 159 19.78 4.57 1.43
CA SER A 159 20.08 4.06 2.77
C SER A 159 18.88 4.08 3.73
N GLY A 160 17.92 4.99 3.54
CA GLY A 160 16.72 5.12 4.37
C GLY A 160 15.48 4.37 3.85
N GLY A 161 15.61 3.61 2.77
CA GLY A 161 14.49 2.98 2.06
C GLY A 161 14.15 1.55 2.49
N PRO A 162 12.92 1.08 2.18
CA PRO A 162 12.59 -0.34 2.23
C PRO A 162 13.44 -1.08 1.19
N LYS A 163 14.29 -1.99 1.65
CA LYS A 163 15.13 -2.84 0.80
C LYS A 163 14.29 -3.90 0.12
N GLY A 164 14.62 -4.23 -1.12
CA GLY A 164 13.91 -5.25 -1.89
C GLY A 164 14.73 -5.80 -3.03
N ASP A 165 14.11 -6.72 -3.76
CA ASP A 165 14.73 -7.40 -4.89
C ASP A 165 14.54 -6.56 -6.16
N LEU A 166 15.62 -6.34 -6.90
CA LEU A 166 15.61 -5.53 -8.11
C LEU A 166 16.23 -6.29 -9.28
N ASP A 167 15.43 -6.50 -10.32
CA ASP A 167 15.93 -7.04 -11.58
C ASP A 167 16.43 -5.89 -12.45
N ILE A 168 17.70 -5.90 -12.82
CA ILE A 168 18.30 -4.88 -13.68
C ILE A 168 18.41 -5.43 -15.10
N ILE A 169 17.78 -4.77 -16.05
CA ILE A 169 17.75 -5.14 -17.46
C ILE A 169 18.49 -4.07 -18.26
N SER A 170 19.51 -4.45 -19.03
CA SER A 170 20.17 -3.54 -19.97
C SER A 170 19.73 -3.82 -21.41
N VAL A 171 19.81 -2.80 -22.26
CA VAL A 171 19.50 -2.94 -23.68
C VAL A 171 20.63 -3.73 -24.36
N LEU A 172 20.27 -4.83 -25.02
CA LEU A 172 21.21 -5.65 -25.78
C LEU A 172 21.86 -4.83 -26.92
N GLY A 173 23.18 -4.87 -27.01
CA GLY A 173 23.94 -4.16 -28.04
C GLY A 173 24.30 -2.71 -27.71
N ASN A 174 23.90 -2.19 -26.54
CA ASN A 174 24.31 -0.86 -26.08
C ASN A 174 25.31 -0.97 -24.90
N PRO A 175 26.61 -0.71 -25.12
CA PRO A 175 27.62 -0.81 -24.08
C PRO A 175 27.47 0.25 -22.98
N ALA A 176 26.90 1.42 -23.28
CA ALA A 176 26.66 2.48 -22.30
C ALA A 176 25.53 2.09 -21.32
N SER A 177 24.45 1.52 -21.84
CA SER A 177 23.36 0.95 -21.04
C SER A 177 23.88 -0.15 -20.09
N TYR A 178 24.73 -1.04 -20.59
CA TYR A 178 25.33 -2.10 -19.77
C TYR A 178 26.31 -1.56 -18.71
N ALA A 179 27.12 -0.55 -19.03
CA ALA A 179 28.01 0.09 -18.08
C ALA A 179 27.23 0.79 -16.95
N MET A 180 26.17 1.53 -17.31
CA MET A 180 25.29 2.19 -16.34
C MET A 180 24.53 1.17 -15.48
N ALA A 181 24.07 0.07 -16.06
CA ALA A 181 23.44 -1.02 -15.32
C ALA A 181 24.39 -1.63 -14.28
N ASN A 182 25.67 -1.81 -14.61
CA ASN A 182 26.69 -2.29 -13.67
C ASN A 182 26.96 -1.28 -12.55
N GLU A 183 27.05 0.01 -12.87
CA GLU A 183 27.26 1.06 -11.88
C GLU A 183 26.08 1.13 -10.89
N LEU A 184 24.86 1.09 -11.41
CA LEU A 184 23.65 1.04 -10.58
C LEU A 184 23.59 -0.23 -9.76
N LYS A 185 23.91 -1.40 -10.34
CA LYS A 185 23.95 -2.67 -9.60
C LYS A 185 24.89 -2.58 -8.40
N ALA A 186 26.12 -2.13 -8.61
CA ALA A 186 27.11 -1.97 -7.54
C ALA A 186 26.60 -0.99 -6.46
N LEU A 187 25.96 0.11 -6.87
CA LEU A 187 25.36 1.06 -5.94
C LEU A 187 24.22 0.45 -5.10
N PHE A 188 23.36 -0.34 -5.71
CA PHE A 188 22.26 -1.01 -5.01
C PHE A 188 22.79 -2.07 -4.04
N GLU A 189 23.75 -2.89 -4.47
CA GLU A 189 24.40 -3.91 -3.62
C GLU A 189 25.15 -3.27 -2.44
N ASP A 190 25.88 -2.17 -2.66
CA ASP A 190 26.57 -1.40 -1.60
C ASP A 190 25.59 -0.87 -0.54
N GLN A 191 24.33 -0.61 -0.92
CA GLN A 191 23.26 -0.19 0.00
C GLN A 191 22.46 -1.37 0.58
N GLY A 192 22.87 -2.60 0.28
CA GLY A 192 22.26 -3.83 0.78
C GLY A 192 20.95 -4.21 0.10
N TRP A 193 20.75 -3.80 -1.15
CA TRP A 193 19.65 -4.29 -2.00
C TRP A 193 20.08 -5.60 -2.66
N ALA A 194 19.13 -6.52 -2.84
CA ALA A 194 19.36 -7.74 -3.60
C ALA A 194 19.14 -7.43 -5.09
N ALA A 195 20.21 -7.06 -5.78
CA ALA A 195 20.18 -6.84 -7.22
C ALA A 195 20.49 -8.15 -7.96
N SER A 196 19.58 -8.58 -8.83
CA SER A 196 19.77 -9.76 -9.66
C SER A 196 20.93 -9.57 -10.66
N GLU A 197 21.33 -10.64 -11.35
CA GLU A 197 22.24 -10.52 -12.48
C GLU A 197 21.67 -9.58 -13.57
N ILE A 198 22.55 -8.87 -14.27
CA ILE A 198 22.13 -7.93 -15.31
C ILE A 198 21.69 -8.72 -16.52
N ILE A 199 20.40 -8.66 -16.81
CA ILE A 199 19.80 -9.33 -17.96
C ILE A 199 19.91 -8.41 -19.17
N GLN A 200 20.55 -8.88 -20.25
CA GLN A 200 20.53 -8.15 -21.52
C GLN A 200 19.30 -8.56 -22.33
N SER A 201 18.43 -7.61 -22.66
CA SER A 201 17.22 -7.87 -23.46
C SER A 201 17.21 -7.03 -24.73
N ALA A 202 16.77 -7.63 -25.84
CA ALA A 202 16.50 -6.90 -27.07
C ALA A 202 15.18 -6.13 -26.93
N PHE A 203 15.17 -4.86 -27.34
CA PHE A 203 13.98 -4.00 -27.36
C PHE A 203 13.78 -3.47 -28.78
N SER A 204 12.56 -3.54 -29.30
CA SER A 204 12.23 -3.00 -30.64
C SER A 204 12.35 -1.47 -30.68
N HIS A 205 12.04 -0.82 -29.56
CA HIS A 205 12.26 0.61 -29.33
C HIS A 205 12.99 0.73 -28.00
N PRO A 206 14.31 1.00 -27.99
CA PRO A 206 15.06 1.13 -26.74
C PRO A 206 14.52 2.33 -25.95
N PRO A 207 14.25 2.18 -24.65
CA PRO A 207 13.84 3.30 -23.85
C PRO A 207 14.99 4.30 -23.66
N GLN A 208 14.65 5.58 -23.50
CA GLN A 208 15.59 6.62 -23.07
C GLN A 208 15.56 6.73 -21.55
N GLY A 209 16.73 6.80 -20.92
CA GLY A 209 16.87 6.89 -19.46
C GLY A 209 16.50 5.59 -18.72
N LEU A 210 15.93 5.72 -17.53
CA LEU A 210 15.56 4.58 -16.67
C LEU A 210 14.06 4.31 -16.76
N VAL A 211 13.67 3.05 -16.95
CA VAL A 211 12.27 2.62 -16.92
C VAL A 211 12.05 1.63 -15.80
N LEU A 212 11.18 1.97 -14.86
CA LEU A 212 10.72 1.05 -13.82
C LEU A 212 9.44 0.36 -14.30
N THR A 213 9.49 -0.96 -14.43
CA THR A 213 8.37 -1.76 -14.90
C THR A 213 7.85 -2.67 -13.78
N ILE A 214 6.53 -2.65 -13.59
CA ILE A 214 5.80 -3.47 -12.62
C ILE A 214 4.64 -4.21 -13.33
N HIS A 215 4.22 -5.36 -12.79
CA HIS A 215 3.10 -6.11 -13.36
C HIS A 215 1.78 -5.33 -13.33
N SER A 216 1.41 -4.83 -12.15
CA SER A 216 0.19 -4.05 -11.94
C SER A 216 0.37 -3.06 -10.78
N LYS A 217 -0.46 -2.01 -10.71
CA LYS A 217 -0.47 -1.09 -9.56
C LYS A 217 -0.90 -1.76 -8.25
N ALA A 218 -1.70 -2.83 -8.33
CA ALA A 218 -2.24 -3.54 -7.17
C ALA A 218 -1.24 -4.55 -6.57
N THR A 219 -0.39 -5.13 -7.42
CA THR A 219 0.65 -6.11 -7.05
C THR A 219 2.06 -5.51 -7.08
N ALA A 220 2.16 -4.17 -7.05
CA ALA A 220 3.44 -3.48 -7.02
C ALA A 220 4.12 -3.69 -5.67
N PRO A 221 5.42 -4.00 -5.63
CA PRO A 221 6.13 -4.11 -4.37
C PRO A 221 6.16 -2.75 -3.63
N SER A 222 6.17 -2.80 -2.30
CA SER A 222 6.10 -1.61 -1.44
C SER A 222 7.25 -0.61 -1.70
N TYR A 223 8.40 -1.09 -2.16
CA TYR A 223 9.59 -0.29 -2.48
C TYR A 223 9.55 0.39 -3.86
N ALA A 224 8.62 0.02 -4.76
CA ALA A 224 8.58 0.57 -6.13
C ALA A 224 8.39 2.09 -6.15
N LYS A 225 7.44 2.60 -5.35
CA LYS A 225 7.17 4.05 -5.22
C LYS A 225 8.35 4.79 -4.61
N PHE A 226 9.06 4.16 -3.69
CA PHE A 226 10.25 4.71 -3.06
C PHE A 226 11.40 4.83 -4.07
N LEU A 227 11.66 3.79 -4.86
CA LEU A 227 12.71 3.81 -5.88
C LEU A 227 12.43 4.83 -6.98
N GLN A 228 11.20 4.89 -7.48
CA GLN A 228 10.81 5.90 -8.46
C GLN A 228 11.10 7.31 -7.94
N ARG A 229 10.64 7.63 -6.72
CA ARG A 229 10.88 8.94 -6.13
C ARG A 229 12.36 9.21 -5.91
N THR A 230 13.12 8.23 -5.45
CA THR A 230 14.55 8.37 -5.15
C THR A 230 15.36 8.68 -6.40
N LEU A 231 15.14 7.92 -7.47
CA LEU A 231 15.84 8.12 -8.74
C LEU A 231 15.46 9.48 -9.38
N THR A 232 14.18 9.85 -9.37
CA THR A 232 13.74 11.18 -9.85
C THR A 232 14.34 12.31 -9.01
N THR A 233 14.44 12.13 -7.69
CA THR A 233 15.03 13.14 -6.78
C THR A 233 16.54 13.28 -6.99
N ALA A 234 17.23 12.21 -7.38
CA ALA A 234 18.63 12.23 -7.78
C ALA A 234 18.87 12.88 -9.16
N GLY A 235 17.81 13.28 -9.86
CA GLY A 235 17.89 13.94 -11.17
C GLY A 235 18.00 12.96 -12.34
N LEU A 236 17.67 11.68 -12.15
CA LEU A 236 17.69 10.69 -13.22
C LEU A 236 16.35 10.70 -13.97
N PRO A 237 16.35 10.68 -15.32
CA PRO A 237 15.13 10.58 -16.11
C PRO A 237 14.51 9.19 -15.92
N VAL A 238 13.46 9.12 -15.09
CA VAL A 238 12.80 7.86 -14.74
C VAL A 238 11.36 7.87 -15.22
N SER A 239 10.99 6.87 -16.01
CA SER A 239 9.62 6.59 -16.40
C SER A 239 9.11 5.32 -15.70
N ALA A 240 7.81 5.26 -15.43
CA ALA A 240 7.18 4.09 -14.85
C ALA A 240 6.21 3.46 -15.85
N GLN A 241 6.33 2.16 -16.08
CA GLN A 241 5.47 1.40 -16.98
C GLN A 241 4.80 0.24 -16.25
N VAL A 242 3.58 -0.08 -16.67
CA VAL A 242 2.83 -1.23 -16.18
C VAL A 242 2.71 -2.24 -17.30
N SER A 243 3.18 -3.46 -17.08
CA SER A 243 3.17 -4.50 -18.10
C SER A 243 2.96 -5.87 -17.46
N ALA A 244 1.90 -6.55 -17.90
CA ALA A 244 1.55 -7.90 -17.45
C ALA A 244 2.58 -8.98 -17.84
N LYS A 245 3.62 -8.62 -18.61
CA LYS A 245 4.72 -9.51 -18.99
C LYS A 245 5.67 -9.83 -17.82
N TYR A 246 5.72 -8.95 -16.82
CA TYR A 246 6.65 -9.05 -15.70
C TYR A 246 5.99 -9.75 -14.49
N PRO A 247 6.76 -10.37 -13.59
CA PRO A 247 6.18 -11.12 -12.47
C PRO A 247 5.40 -10.22 -11.51
N GLU A 248 4.38 -10.79 -10.85
CA GLU A 248 3.72 -10.11 -9.73
C GLU A 248 4.68 -9.96 -8.55
N TRP A 249 4.50 -8.90 -7.76
CA TRP A 249 5.29 -8.61 -6.56
C TRP A 249 6.78 -8.34 -6.80
N SER A 250 7.23 -8.26 -8.05
CA SER A 250 8.58 -7.86 -8.41
C SER A 250 8.61 -6.53 -9.18
N MET A 251 9.80 -5.97 -9.30
CA MET A 251 10.04 -4.79 -10.10
C MET A 251 11.31 -4.99 -10.93
N SER A 252 11.21 -4.66 -12.22
CA SER A 252 12.37 -4.66 -13.11
C SER A 252 12.71 -3.23 -13.53
N MET A 253 13.99 -2.88 -13.45
CA MET A 253 14.52 -1.62 -13.94
C MET A 253 15.22 -1.85 -15.27
N ILE A 254 14.70 -1.23 -16.32
CA ILE A 254 15.30 -1.24 -17.65
C ILE A 254 16.17 0.02 -17.75
N VAL A 255 17.46 -0.19 -18.00
CA VAL A 255 18.43 0.87 -18.22
C VAL A 255 18.53 1.11 -19.73
N GLY A 256 18.00 2.23 -20.18
CA GLY A 256 17.99 2.66 -21.56
C GLY A 256 19.27 3.36 -21.99
N GLU A 257 19.17 4.07 -23.11
CA GLU A 257 20.26 4.92 -23.58
C GLU A 257 20.35 6.20 -22.70
N PRO A 258 21.55 6.59 -22.25
CA PRO A 258 21.75 7.88 -21.60
C PRO A 258 21.53 9.01 -22.61
N ASP A 259 20.84 10.09 -22.19
CA ASP A 259 20.80 11.36 -22.94
C ASP A 259 22.16 12.06 -22.92
#